data_AF-A0A1Y3VLU8-F1
#
_entry.id   AF-A0A1Y3VLU8-F1
#
_cell.length_a   1.000
_cell.length_b   1.000
_cell.length_c   1.000
_cell.angle_alpha   90.00
_cell.angle_beta   90.00
_cell.angle_gamma   90.00
#
_symmetry.space_group_name_H-M   'P 1'
#
loop_
_entity.id
_entity.type
_entity.pdbx_description
1 polymer ?
#
loop_
_entity_poly.entity_id
_entity_poly.type
_entity_poly.pdbx_seq_one_letter_code
_entity_poly.pdbx_strand_id
1 'polypeptide(L)'
;MDFKDQVLLEKKGQISADFPLSNLTSIDGDLLICGSNNEKYSFLKINTLTGLDKLSMVGGNIKIESCFTLENISSLSSLKTIRGNEFTIHNCRVLNNFTSLLEVLQNYGGIFTTSANAYNPTMEQILNGQGKPQE
;
A
#
# COMPACT_ATOMS: atom_id res chain seq x y z
N MET A 1 4.18 -24.09 10.45
CA MET A 1 4.44 -22.74 9.93
C MET A 1 3.10 -22.03 10.05
N ASP A 2 2.95 -21.24 11.11
CA ASP A 2 1.67 -20.62 11.51
C ASP A 2 1.40 -19.46 10.55
N PHE A 3 0.21 -19.43 9.94
CA PHE A 3 -0.17 -18.49 8.86
C PHE A 3 -0.52 -17.08 9.38
N LYS A 4 -0.12 -16.72 10.60
CA LYS A 4 -0.53 -15.49 11.26
C LYS A 4 0.30 -14.25 10.87
N ASP A 5 1.48 -14.47 10.28
CA ASP A 5 2.48 -13.38 10.13
C ASP A 5 2.76 -12.97 8.67
N GLN A 6 1.95 -13.43 7.71
CA GLN A 6 2.01 -12.99 6.30
C GLN A 6 0.62 -12.61 5.84
N VAL A 7 0.34 -11.31 5.71
CA VAL A 7 -0.90 -10.87 5.04
C VAL A 7 -0.69 -11.07 3.54
N LEU A 8 -0.99 -12.28 3.06
CA LEU A 8 -1.14 -12.60 1.64
C LEU A 8 -2.61 -12.38 1.26
N LEU A 9 -2.94 -11.24 0.66
CA LEU A 9 -4.29 -10.97 0.16
C LEU A 9 -4.50 -11.64 -1.21
N GLU A 10 -4.56 -12.96 -1.26
CA GLU A 10 -5.02 -13.70 -2.44
C GLU A 10 -6.42 -14.33 -2.27
N LYS A 11 -7.31 -13.91 -3.18
CA LYS A 11 -8.58 -14.54 -3.62
C LYS A 11 -9.68 -14.78 -2.57
N LYS A 12 -10.67 -13.89 -2.56
CA LYS A 12 -11.93 -14.02 -3.32
C LYS A 12 -12.84 -12.83 -3.03
N GLY A 13 -13.27 -12.13 -4.09
CA GLY A 13 -14.46 -11.27 -4.14
C GLY A 13 -14.64 -10.26 -3.01
N GLN A 14 -14.26 -9.00 -3.27
CA GLN A 14 -14.50 -7.83 -2.41
C GLN A 14 -13.85 -7.91 -1.02
N ILE A 15 -12.91 -6.99 -0.75
CA ILE A 15 -12.68 -6.56 0.62
C ILE A 15 -13.91 -5.69 0.97
N SER A 16 -15.00 -6.32 1.40
CA SER A 16 -16.04 -5.58 2.12
C SER A 16 -15.38 -5.10 3.40
N ALA A 17 -15.44 -3.80 3.66
CA ALA A 17 -14.84 -3.08 4.79
C ALA A 17 -15.29 -3.58 6.20
N ASP A 18 -15.99 -4.71 6.26
CA ASP A 18 -16.56 -5.34 7.46
C ASP A 18 -15.77 -6.57 7.96
N PHE A 19 -14.59 -6.88 7.39
CA PHE A 19 -13.65 -7.85 7.99
C PHE A 19 -12.81 -7.18 9.11
N PRO A 20 -12.31 -7.94 10.11
CA PRO A 20 -11.71 -7.44 11.36
C PRO A 20 -10.34 -6.75 11.20
N LEU A 21 -10.05 -6.19 10.03
CA LEU A 21 -8.85 -5.38 9.78
C LEU A 21 -9.01 -3.93 10.28
N SER A 22 -10.24 -3.44 10.46
CA SER A 22 -10.48 -2.06 10.95
C SER A 22 -9.89 -1.77 12.34
N ASN A 23 -9.47 -2.81 13.07
CA ASN A 23 -8.74 -2.71 14.34
C ASN A 23 -7.28 -3.18 14.25
N LEU A 24 -6.80 -3.57 13.06
CA LEU A 24 -5.43 -3.96 12.84
C LEU A 24 -4.52 -2.73 12.98
N THR A 25 -3.75 -2.71 14.06
CA THR A 25 -2.81 -1.62 14.35
C THR A 25 -1.38 -1.95 13.96
N SER A 26 -1.04 -3.23 13.79
CA SER A 26 0.30 -3.68 13.44
C SER A 26 0.26 -4.98 12.63
N ILE A 27 1.25 -5.14 11.75
CA ILE A 27 1.61 -6.39 11.09
C ILE A 27 3.05 -6.70 11.49
N ASP A 28 3.34 -7.88 12.03
CA ASP A 28 4.71 -8.22 12.47
C ASP A 28 5.63 -8.64 11.30
N GLY A 29 5.06 -9.15 10.21
CA GLY A 29 5.77 -9.52 8.98
C GLY A 29 5.55 -8.55 7.83
N ASP A 30 5.62 -9.08 6.61
CA ASP A 30 5.44 -8.31 5.38
C ASP A 30 3.96 -7.98 5.12
N LEU A 31 3.70 -6.81 4.55
CA LEU A 31 2.41 -6.45 3.97
C LEU A 31 2.47 -6.60 2.45
N LEU A 32 1.77 -7.61 1.92
CA LEU A 32 1.71 -7.90 0.50
C LEU A 32 0.30 -7.70 -0.06
N ILE A 33 0.13 -6.69 -0.89
CA ILE A 33 -1.14 -6.35 -1.56
C ILE A 33 -0.96 -6.56 -3.06
N CYS A 34 -1.50 -7.67 -3.57
CA CYS A 34 -1.32 -8.07 -4.96
C CYS A 34 -2.68 -8.08 -5.68
N GLY A 35 -2.81 -7.27 -6.72
CA GLY A 35 -3.95 -7.32 -7.62
C GLY A 35 -3.79 -8.38 -8.72
N SER A 36 -4.75 -8.41 -9.65
CA SER A 36 -4.66 -9.28 -10.82
C SER A 36 -3.72 -8.67 -11.86
N ASN A 37 -2.83 -9.48 -12.44
CA ASN A 37 -1.99 -9.07 -13.57
C ASN A 37 -2.75 -8.96 -14.91
N ASN A 38 -4.05 -9.30 -14.92
CA ASN A 38 -4.87 -9.28 -16.13
C ASN A 38 -6.08 -8.35 -15.96
N GLU A 39 -6.02 -7.18 -16.61
CA GLU A 39 -7.09 -6.17 -16.61
C GLU A 39 -8.43 -6.72 -17.13
N LYS A 40 -8.38 -7.63 -18.12
CA LYS A 40 -9.58 -8.20 -18.76
C LYS A 40 -10.30 -9.21 -17.87
N TYR A 41 -9.57 -9.85 -16.95
CA TYR A 41 -10.11 -10.84 -16.01
C TYR A 41 -9.97 -10.39 -14.55
N SER A 42 -9.83 -9.09 -14.29
CA SER A 42 -9.74 -8.61 -12.92
C SER A 42 -11.11 -8.67 -12.24
N PHE A 43 -11.43 -9.83 -11.67
CA PHE A 43 -12.57 -10.04 -10.78
C PHE A 43 -12.35 -9.42 -9.38
N LEU A 44 -11.14 -8.92 -9.10
CA LEU A 44 -10.77 -8.23 -7.87
C LEU A 44 -10.46 -6.77 -8.18
N LYS A 45 -11.50 -5.92 -8.07
CA LYS A 45 -11.33 -4.48 -8.05
C LYS A 45 -10.93 -4.06 -6.64
N ILE A 46 -9.66 -3.70 -6.46
CA ILE A 46 -9.18 -3.05 -5.24
C ILE A 46 -9.14 -1.57 -5.57
N ASN A 47 -10.15 -0.81 -5.12
CA ASN A 47 -10.21 0.63 -5.38
C ASN A 47 -9.56 1.43 -4.25
N THR A 48 -9.59 0.89 -3.04
CA THR A 48 -9.02 1.47 -1.82
C THR A 48 -8.40 0.36 -0.97
N LEU A 49 -7.60 0.75 0.02
CA LEU A 49 -7.11 -0.14 1.08
C LEU A 49 -7.88 0.08 2.39
N THR A 50 -9.19 0.35 2.29
CA THR A 50 -10.06 0.57 3.45
C THR A 50 -9.98 -0.60 4.42
N GLY A 51 -9.90 -0.31 5.71
CA GLY A 51 -9.64 -1.28 6.76
C GLY A 51 -8.19 -1.23 7.26
N LEU A 52 -7.25 -0.63 6.52
CA LEU A 52 -5.88 -0.37 7.01
C LEU A 52 -5.76 0.99 7.73
N ASP A 53 -6.86 1.70 7.95
CA ASP A 53 -6.89 3.08 8.45
C ASP A 53 -6.26 3.25 9.84
N LYS A 54 -6.15 2.17 10.62
CA LYS A 54 -5.50 2.15 11.95
C LYS A 54 -4.11 1.51 11.94
N LEU A 55 -3.65 1.00 10.80
CA LEU A 55 -2.36 0.32 10.70
C LEU A 55 -1.24 1.34 10.95
N SER A 56 -0.50 1.14 12.04
CA SER A 56 0.55 2.05 12.50
C SER A 56 1.96 1.48 12.31
N MET A 57 2.08 0.15 12.19
CA MET A 57 3.36 -0.53 12.05
C MET A 57 3.30 -1.71 11.08
N VAL A 58 4.32 -1.83 10.24
CA VAL A 58 4.67 -3.07 9.51
C VAL A 58 6.08 -3.50 9.93
N GLY A 59 6.21 -4.73 10.41
CA GLY A 59 7.47 -5.28 10.91
C GLY A 59 8.39 -5.80 9.80
N GLY A 60 7.84 -6.06 8.61
CA GLY A 60 8.57 -6.44 7.41
C GLY A 60 8.52 -5.38 6.30
N ASN A 61 8.67 -5.83 5.07
CA ASN A 61 8.59 -5.04 3.85
C ASN A 61 7.14 -4.76 3.46
N ILE A 62 6.95 -3.74 2.62
CA ILE A 62 5.64 -3.44 2.02
C ILE A 62 5.74 -3.59 0.50
N LYS A 63 4.84 -4.37 -0.09
CA LYS A 63 4.68 -4.47 -1.54
C LYS A 63 3.22 -4.30 -1.94
N ILE A 64 2.95 -3.31 -2.78
CA ILE A 64 1.64 -3.08 -3.41
C ILE A 64 1.86 -3.22 -4.92
N GLU A 65 1.27 -4.25 -5.54
CA GLU A 65 1.55 -4.58 -6.93
C GLU A 65 0.29 -4.93 -7.73
N SER A 66 0.28 -4.53 -9.00
CA SER A 66 -0.76 -4.89 -9.99
C SER A 66 -2.20 -4.57 -9.55
N CYS A 67 -2.38 -3.55 -8.71
CA CYS A 67 -3.70 -3.07 -8.29
C CYS A 67 -4.21 -2.01 -9.28
N PHE A 68 -4.61 -2.44 -10.48
CA PHE A 68 -4.92 -1.54 -11.60
C PHE A 68 -6.04 -0.54 -11.34
N THR A 69 -6.98 -0.88 -10.44
CA THR A 69 -8.11 -0.03 -10.09
C THR A 69 -7.89 0.75 -8.80
N LEU A 70 -6.71 0.67 -8.16
CA LEU A 70 -6.44 1.31 -6.87
C LEU A 70 -6.34 2.83 -7.05
N GLU A 71 -7.39 3.53 -6.64
CA GLU A 71 -7.53 4.98 -6.81
C GLU A 71 -6.77 5.75 -5.74
N ASN A 72 -6.71 5.22 -4.52
CA ASN A 72 -6.05 5.88 -3.39
C ASN A 72 -5.53 4.91 -2.34
N ILE A 73 -4.52 5.39 -1.60
CA ILE A 73 -3.89 4.71 -0.46
C ILE A 73 -3.99 5.57 0.82
N SER A 74 -5.06 6.34 0.96
CA SER A 74 -5.26 7.27 2.07
C SER A 74 -5.38 6.58 3.44
N SER A 75 -5.82 5.32 3.45
CA SER A 75 -5.89 4.50 4.66
C SER A 75 -4.50 4.19 5.27
N LEU A 76 -3.41 4.36 4.51
CA LEU A 76 -2.05 4.23 5.05
C LEU A 76 -1.56 5.49 5.78
N SER A 77 -2.40 6.52 5.94
CA SER A 77 -2.03 7.77 6.62
C SER A 77 -1.65 7.61 8.10
N SER A 78 -2.14 6.56 8.76
CA SER A 78 -1.79 6.25 10.15
C SER A 78 -0.49 5.45 10.29
N LEU A 79 0.12 5.01 9.19
CA LEU A 79 1.34 4.21 9.21
C LEU A 79 2.51 5.09 9.65
N LYS A 80 3.28 4.60 10.63
CA LYS A 80 4.39 5.36 11.24
C LYS A 80 5.71 4.61 11.19
N THR A 81 5.67 3.28 11.11
CA THR A 81 6.86 2.46 11.21
C THR A 81 6.84 1.33 10.20
N ILE A 82 7.93 1.23 9.44
CA ILE A 82 8.26 0.08 8.62
C ILE A 82 9.64 -0.39 9.09
N ARG A 83 9.75 -1.63 9.56
CA ARG A 83 11.02 -2.21 10.00
C ARG A 83 11.75 -2.97 8.90
N GLY A 84 11.04 -3.32 7.82
CA GLY A 84 11.66 -3.85 6.60
C GLY A 84 12.53 -2.81 5.89
N ASN A 85 13.26 -3.28 4.87
CA ASN A 85 14.19 -2.45 4.10
C ASN A 85 13.64 -2.06 2.72
N GLU A 86 12.48 -2.60 2.32
CA GLU A 86 11.86 -2.32 1.03
C GLU A 86 10.39 -1.93 1.16
N PHE A 87 10.02 -0.81 0.51
CA PHE A 87 8.64 -0.38 0.32
C PHE A 87 8.43 -0.07 -1.17
N THR A 88 7.76 -0.98 -1.87
CA THR A 88 7.52 -0.87 -3.31
C THR A 88 6.03 -0.74 -3.62
N ILE A 89 5.68 0.23 -4.47
CA ILE A 89 4.36 0.34 -5.08
C ILE A 89 4.52 0.34 -6.59
N HIS A 90 4.02 -0.68 -7.27
CA HIS A 90 4.17 -0.76 -8.71
C HIS A 90 2.94 -1.24 -9.46
N ASN A 91 2.83 -0.81 -10.72
CA ASN A 91 1.79 -1.25 -11.65
C ASN A 91 0.36 -0.98 -11.14
N CYS A 92 0.15 0.12 -10.39
CA CYS A 92 -1.15 0.62 -9.94
C CYS A 92 -1.58 1.79 -10.84
N ARG A 93 -2.13 1.45 -12.02
CA ARG A 93 -2.25 2.34 -13.19
C ARG A 93 -3.11 3.60 -13.03
N VAL A 94 -3.96 3.66 -12.01
CA VAL A 94 -4.78 4.86 -11.70
C VAL A 94 -4.33 5.58 -10.43
N LEU A 95 -3.40 5.00 -9.67
CA LEU A 95 -2.89 5.57 -8.42
C LEU A 95 -1.93 6.73 -8.72
N ASN A 96 -2.36 7.93 -8.33
CA ASN A 96 -1.60 9.16 -8.59
C ASN A 96 -1.27 9.97 -7.33
N ASN A 97 -1.83 9.62 -6.16
CA ASN A 97 -1.64 10.37 -4.94
C ASN A 97 -1.00 9.52 -3.84
N PHE A 98 0.21 9.91 -3.44
CA PHE A 98 1.05 9.25 -2.44
C PHE A 98 1.27 10.11 -1.19
N THR A 99 0.57 11.25 -1.06
CA THR A 99 0.80 12.19 0.05
C THR A 99 0.49 11.58 1.42
N SER A 100 -0.34 10.52 1.49
CA SER A 100 -0.59 9.78 2.73
C SER A 100 0.64 9.07 3.29
N LEU A 101 1.68 8.85 2.49
CA LEU A 101 2.92 8.20 2.93
C LEU A 101 3.92 9.17 3.58
N LEU A 102 3.60 10.47 3.66
CA LEU A 102 4.53 11.48 4.16
C LEU A 102 5.07 11.16 5.57
N GLU A 103 4.17 10.83 6.51
CA GLU A 103 4.57 10.59 7.92
C GLU A 103 5.47 9.36 8.06
N VAL A 104 5.14 8.23 7.43
CA VAL A 104 5.97 7.02 7.50
C VAL A 104 7.33 7.23 6.85
N LEU A 105 7.39 7.92 5.71
CA LEU A 105 8.63 8.10 4.97
C LEU A 105 9.62 9.04 5.66
N GLN A 106 9.17 9.96 6.53
CA GLN A 106 10.09 10.83 7.30
C GLN A 106 11.09 10.04 8.16
N ASN A 107 10.68 8.88 8.67
CA ASN A 107 11.49 8.04 9.56
C ASN A 107 11.95 6.73 8.90
N TYR A 108 11.66 6.56 7.62
CA TYR A 108 11.96 5.32 6.92
C TYR A 108 13.41 5.30 6.42
N GLY A 109 14.22 4.39 6.95
CA GLY A 109 15.63 4.22 6.56
C GLY A 109 15.86 3.27 5.37
N GLY A 110 14.81 2.65 4.86
CA GLY A 110 14.88 1.69 3.75
C GLY A 110 14.75 2.32 2.37
N ILE A 111 14.62 1.47 1.36
CA ILE A 111 14.42 1.87 -0.03
C ILE A 111 12.92 1.97 -0.31
N PHE A 112 12.49 3.13 -0.79
CA PHE A 112 11.13 3.36 -1.30
C PHE A 112 11.17 3.48 -2.83
N THR A 113 10.33 2.72 -3.53
CA THR A 113 10.30 2.70 -5.00
C THR A 113 8.88 2.72 -5.52
N THR A 114 8.63 3.59 -6.50
CA THR A 114 7.40 3.62 -7.27
C THR A 114 7.70 3.41 -8.76
N SER A 115 6.91 2.59 -9.45
CA SER A 115 7.07 2.39 -10.89
C SER A 115 5.76 1.93 -11.56
N ALA A 116 5.53 2.33 -12.81
CA ALA A 116 4.34 1.95 -13.58
C ALA A 116 2.98 2.26 -12.90
N ASN A 117 2.93 3.25 -12.00
CA ASN A 117 1.69 3.84 -11.47
C ASN A 117 1.30 5.08 -12.29
N ALA A 118 0.11 5.65 -12.07
CA ALA A 118 -0.28 6.91 -12.74
C ALA A 118 0.64 8.09 -12.38
N TYR A 119 1.17 8.09 -11.16
CA TYR A 119 2.24 8.98 -10.73
C TYR A 119 3.31 8.16 -10.00
N ASN A 120 4.59 8.45 -10.24
CA ASN A 120 5.70 7.68 -9.65
C ASN A 120 6.66 8.63 -8.93
N PRO A 121 6.27 9.17 -7.77
CA PRO A 121 7.14 10.06 -7.02
C PRO A 121 8.28 9.29 -6.37
N THR A 122 9.44 9.93 -6.30
CA THR A 122 10.53 9.50 -5.42
C THR A 122 10.16 9.77 -3.96
N MET A 123 10.89 9.14 -3.04
CA MET A 123 10.77 9.44 -1.60
C MET A 123 10.99 10.93 -1.31
N GLU A 124 12.02 11.51 -1.93
CA GLU A 124 12.34 12.94 -1.80
C GLU A 124 11.19 13.84 -2.28
N GLN A 125 10.55 13.52 -3.40
CA GLN A 125 9.39 14.26 -3.89
C GLN A 125 8.23 14.22 -2.90
N ILE A 126 7.93 13.05 -2.31
CA ILE A 126 6.88 12.95 -1.28
C ILE A 126 7.25 13.83 -0.07
N LEU A 127 8.49 13.71 0.44
CA LEU A 127 8.98 14.49 1.58
C LEU A 127 8.93 16.00 1.33
N ASN A 128 9.10 16.43 0.08
CA ASN A 128 9.02 17.83 -0.34
C ASN A 128 7.61 18.28 -0.75
N GLY A 129 6.57 17.51 -0.41
CA GLY A 129 5.16 17.87 -0.69
C GLY A 129 4.73 17.66 -2.15
N GLN A 130 5.54 17.00 -2.96
CA GLN A 130 5.31 16.68 -4.36
C GLN A 130 4.83 15.23 -4.52
N GLY A 131 4.04 14.72 -3.58
CA GLY A 131 3.54 13.34 -3.57
C GLY A 131 2.40 13.04 -4.56
N LYS A 132 2.01 14.01 -5.40
CA LYS A 132 0.96 13.90 -6.42
C LYS A 132 1.27 14.83 -7.61
N PRO A 133 0.67 14.62 -8.80
CA PRO A 133 0.79 15.55 -9.93
C PRO A 133 0.42 16.98 -9.50
N GLN A 134 1.20 17.95 -9.96
CA GLN A 134 0.88 19.37 -9.81
C GLN A 134 -0.10 19.78 -10.92
N GLU A 135 -1.08 20.61 -10.58
CA GLU A 135 -2.01 21.22 -11.54
C GLU A 135 -1.32 22.29 -12.40
#